data_AF-A0A2K9NZ01-F1
#
_entry.id   AF-A0A2K9NZ01-F1
#
_cell.length_a   1.000
_cell.length_b   1.000
_cell.length_c   1.000
_cell.angle_alpha   90.00
_cell.angle_beta   90.00
_cell.angle_gamma   90.00
#
_symmetry.space_group_name_H-M   'P 1'
#
loop_
_entity.id
_entity.type
_entity.pdbx_description
1 polymer ?
#
loop_
_entity_poly.entity_id
_entity_poly.type
_entity_poly.pdbx_seq_one_letter_code
_entity_poly.pdbx_strand_id
1 'polypeptide(L)'
;MKTLKKSLTLIFIISLFCITAEAKTIQHTVVKGESMWKIAVKYQVGLSEIISANPQVSNPALIYPNQVLNIPLMDESITSFEQQVIDLTNEKRASRGLKPLNANWELSRVARYKSQDMANNKYFSHTSPTYGSPFNMIKNFGIKYRSAGENIAYGQRTPAQVVNSWWNSAGHRANMLNANYTDIGVGYVANGNYWTQMFIQK
;
A
#
# COMPACT_ATOMS: atom_id res chain seq x y z
N MET A 1 -39.55 58.66 15.20
CA MET A 1 -39.45 57.22 15.53
C MET A 1 -39.12 56.42 14.28
N LYS A 2 -37.86 56.04 14.08
CA LYS A 2 -37.44 55.01 13.12
C LYS A 2 -36.45 54.11 13.84
N THR A 3 -36.87 52.89 14.16
CA THR A 3 -36.11 51.90 14.92
C THR A 3 -35.09 51.20 14.02
N LEU A 4 -33.81 51.29 14.41
CA LEU A 4 -32.68 50.60 13.78
C LEU A 4 -32.71 49.11 14.17
N LYS A 5 -32.92 48.20 13.21
CA LYS A 5 -32.72 46.76 13.42
C LYS A 5 -31.23 46.46 13.26
N LYS A 6 -30.53 46.15 14.36
CA LYS A 6 -29.18 45.59 14.33
C LYS A 6 -29.27 44.10 14.00
N SER A 7 -28.87 43.70 12.80
CA SER A 7 -28.65 42.29 12.47
C SER A 7 -27.33 41.83 13.10
N LEU A 8 -27.40 40.81 13.93
CA LEU A 8 -26.25 40.15 14.53
C LEU A 8 -25.83 39.01 13.62
N THR A 9 -24.78 39.20 12.81
CA THR A 9 -24.22 38.14 11.97
C THR A 9 -23.35 37.23 12.84
N LEU A 10 -23.81 36.00 13.07
CA LEU A 10 -23.07 34.97 13.80
C LEU A 10 -22.06 34.31 12.84
N ILE A 11 -20.77 34.59 13.04
CA ILE A 11 -19.69 33.95 12.28
C ILE A 11 -19.42 32.58 12.90
N PHE A 12 -19.84 31.51 12.22
CA PHE A 12 -19.47 30.14 12.55
C PHE A 12 -18.06 29.88 12.01
N ILE A 13 -17.04 29.98 12.86
CA ILE A 13 -15.69 29.49 12.55
C ILE A 13 -15.75 27.97 12.69
N ILE A 14 -16.01 27.27 11.59
CA ILE A 14 -15.79 25.83 11.50
C ILE A 14 -14.26 25.65 11.49
N SER A 15 -13.69 25.37 12.66
CA SER A 15 -12.31 24.92 12.76
C SER A 15 -12.23 23.56 12.07
N LEU A 16 -11.59 23.54 10.91
CA LEU A 16 -11.29 22.32 10.18
C LEU A 16 -10.19 21.57 10.96
N PHE A 17 -10.58 20.74 11.93
CA PHE A 17 -9.66 19.77 12.50
C PHE A 17 -9.36 18.73 11.43
N CYS A 18 -8.20 18.86 10.77
CA CYS A 18 -7.59 17.74 10.05
C CYS A 18 -7.26 16.67 11.06
N ILE A 19 -8.10 15.64 11.16
CA ILE A 19 -7.75 14.40 11.86
C ILE A 19 -6.74 13.71 10.94
N THR A 20 -5.45 13.85 11.25
CA THR A 20 -4.44 12.98 10.64
C THR A 20 -4.59 11.60 11.27
N ALA A 21 -4.90 10.58 10.45
CA ALA A 21 -4.83 9.20 10.90
C ALA A 21 -3.37 8.90 11.26
N GLU A 22 -3.06 8.83 12.55
CA GLU A 22 -1.75 8.39 13.01
C GLU A 22 -1.62 6.89 12.71
N ALA A 23 -0.55 6.52 12.00
CA ALA A 23 -0.24 5.12 11.77
C ALA A 23 -0.04 4.43 13.13
N LYS A 24 -0.80 3.36 13.37
CA LYS A 24 -0.76 2.59 14.60
C LYS A 24 0.66 2.09 14.83
N THR A 25 1.32 2.56 15.89
CA THR A 25 2.67 2.13 16.23
C THR A 25 2.61 1.16 17.41
N ILE A 26 3.30 0.03 17.30
CA ILE A 26 3.48 -0.91 18.42
C ILE A 26 4.94 -0.89 18.87
N GLN A 27 5.18 -1.30 20.11
CA GLN A 27 6.53 -1.52 20.61
C GLN A 27 6.90 -3.01 20.47
N HIS A 28 8.10 -3.26 19.99
CA HIS A 28 8.71 -4.58 19.91
C HIS A 28 10.03 -4.58 20.70
N THR A 29 10.13 -5.48 21.67
CA THR A 29 11.37 -5.71 22.42
C THR A 29 12.23 -6.73 21.69
N VAL A 30 13.41 -6.29 21.23
CA VAL A 30 14.37 -7.11 20.48
C VAL A 30 14.82 -8.30 21.33
N VAL A 31 14.80 -9.50 20.74
CA VAL A 31 15.34 -10.71 21.36
C VAL A 31 16.64 -11.15 20.69
N LYS A 32 17.42 -12.00 21.38
CA LYS A 32 18.71 -12.49 20.90
C LYS A 32 18.57 -13.17 19.53
N GLY A 33 19.37 -12.71 18.56
CA GLY A 33 19.41 -13.27 17.21
C GLY A 33 18.47 -12.61 16.19
N GLU A 34 17.68 -11.62 16.62
CA GLU A 34 16.91 -10.77 15.70
C GLU A 34 17.80 -9.74 15.00
N SER A 35 17.35 -9.34 13.82
CA SER A 35 17.79 -8.15 13.12
C SER A 35 16.56 -7.31 12.79
N MET A 36 16.72 -6.00 12.51
CA MET A 36 15.60 -5.18 12.07
C MET A 36 14.93 -5.75 10.81
N TRP A 37 15.68 -6.45 9.95
CA TRP A 37 15.12 -7.14 8.80
C TRP A 37 14.20 -8.31 9.21
N LYS A 38 14.61 -9.16 10.15
CA LYS A 38 13.76 -10.27 10.63
C LYS A 38 12.48 -9.73 11.28
N ILE A 39 12.60 -8.62 12.02
CA ILE A 39 11.48 -7.92 12.64
C ILE A 39 10.55 -7.34 11.56
N ALA A 40 11.11 -6.71 10.52
CA ALA A 40 10.37 -6.20 9.36
C ALA A 40 9.52 -7.32 8.71
N VAL A 41 10.13 -8.47 8.43
CA VAL A 41 9.43 -9.64 7.89
C VAL A 41 8.33 -10.14 8.82
N LYS A 42 8.60 -10.22 10.13
CA LYS A 42 7.63 -10.66 11.14
C LYS A 42 6.36 -9.81 11.16
N TYR A 43 6.52 -8.50 11.02
CA TYR A 43 5.39 -7.56 11.04
C TYR A 43 4.88 -7.19 9.64
N GLN A 44 5.47 -7.72 8.58
CA GLN A 44 5.17 -7.38 7.17
C GLN A 44 5.27 -5.86 6.90
N VAL A 45 6.20 -5.20 7.59
CA VAL A 45 6.54 -3.79 7.43
C VAL A 45 7.88 -3.70 6.71
N GLY A 46 8.13 -2.62 5.98
CA GLY A 46 9.43 -2.41 5.37
C GLY A 46 10.53 -2.07 6.37
N LEU A 47 11.75 -2.52 6.06
CA LEU A 47 12.94 -2.21 6.87
C LEU A 47 13.16 -0.70 7.01
N SER A 48 13.04 0.07 5.92
CA SER A 48 13.21 1.53 5.94
C SER A 48 12.16 2.23 6.80
N GLU A 49 10.94 1.71 6.86
CA GLU A 49 9.84 2.24 7.66
C GLU A 49 10.12 2.04 9.15
N ILE A 50 10.62 0.85 9.54
CA ILE A 50 11.10 0.61 10.90
C ILE A 50 12.28 1.53 11.23
N ILE A 51 13.24 1.70 10.33
CA ILE A 51 14.38 2.61 10.55
C ILE A 51 13.90 4.03 10.78
N SER A 52 13.00 4.53 9.93
CA SER A 52 12.46 5.89 10.03
C SER A 52 11.64 6.11 11.32
N ALA A 53 10.95 5.08 11.81
CA ALA A 53 10.18 5.15 13.05
C ALA A 53 11.06 5.06 14.31
N ASN A 54 12.35 4.75 14.15
CA ASN A 54 13.30 4.56 15.24
C ASN A 54 14.53 5.48 15.11
N PRO A 55 14.36 6.82 15.09
CA PRO A 55 15.48 7.75 14.97
C PRO A 55 16.47 7.66 16.14
N GLN A 56 16.07 7.08 17.26
CA GLN A 56 16.94 6.78 18.40
C GLN A 56 17.97 5.67 18.12
N VAL A 57 17.82 4.91 17.02
CA VAL A 57 18.75 3.83 16.65
C VAL A 57 19.76 4.35 15.63
N SER A 58 20.92 4.78 16.11
CA SER A 58 21.97 5.40 15.27
C SER A 58 22.53 4.47 14.19
N ASN A 59 22.62 3.16 14.48
CA ASN A 59 23.05 2.16 13.51
C ASN A 59 21.99 1.06 13.36
N PRO A 60 21.15 1.11 12.30
CA PRO A 60 20.14 0.09 12.02
C PRO A 60 20.65 -1.35 11.88
N ALA A 61 21.93 -1.53 11.55
CA ALA A 61 22.54 -2.85 11.44
C ALA A 61 22.92 -3.45 12.81
N LEU A 62 22.85 -2.66 13.89
CA LEU A 62 23.30 -3.05 15.23
C LEU A 62 22.21 -2.75 16.26
N ILE A 63 21.37 -3.75 16.53
CA ILE A 63 20.38 -3.74 17.61
C ILE A 63 20.76 -4.72 18.71
N TYR A 64 20.31 -4.45 19.94
CA TYR A 64 20.67 -5.24 21.12
C TYR A 64 19.44 -5.89 21.75
N PRO A 65 19.59 -7.07 22.40
CA PRO A 65 18.51 -7.64 23.20
C PRO A 65 17.97 -6.64 24.23
N ASN A 66 16.65 -6.66 24.45
CA ASN A 66 15.90 -5.72 25.29
C ASN A 66 15.79 -4.28 24.77
N GLN A 67 16.41 -3.96 23.65
CA GLN A 67 16.15 -2.69 22.97
C GLN A 67 14.71 -2.67 22.46
N VAL A 68 14.01 -1.55 22.66
CA VAL A 68 12.63 -1.39 22.19
C VAL A 68 12.62 -0.63 20.87
N LEU A 69 11.95 -1.21 19.87
CA LEU A 69 11.71 -0.62 18.56
C LEU A 69 10.24 -0.27 18.40
N ASN A 70 9.97 0.91 17.84
CA ASN A 70 8.68 1.33 17.34
C ASN A 70 8.44 0.70 15.98
N ILE A 71 7.40 -0.12 15.84
CA ILE A 71 7.02 -0.74 14.59
C ILE A 71 5.80 0.01 14.04
N PRO A 72 5.93 0.77 12.93
CA PRO A 72 4.81 1.45 12.33
C PRO A 72 3.95 0.42 11.59
N LEU A 73 2.83 0.02 12.20
CA LEU A 73 1.87 -0.84 11.55
C LEU A 73 1.05 -0.02 10.56
N MET A 74 0.70 -0.69 9.48
CA MET A 74 -0.22 -0.13 8.49
C MET A 74 -1.64 -0.11 9.04
N ASP A 75 -2.42 0.85 8.54
CA ASP A 75 -3.84 0.94 8.87
C ASP A 75 -4.54 -0.39 8.53
N GLU A 76 -5.26 -0.94 9.50
CA GLU A 76 -5.98 -2.21 9.37
C GLU A 76 -7.00 -2.17 8.22
N SER A 77 -7.58 -0.99 7.95
CA SER A 77 -8.47 -0.80 6.81
C SER A 77 -7.74 -0.90 5.46
N ILE A 78 -6.52 -0.36 5.36
CA ILE A 78 -5.71 -0.43 4.14
C ILE A 78 -5.30 -1.87 3.86
N THR A 79 -4.79 -2.57 4.87
CA THR A 79 -4.40 -3.98 4.74
C THR A 79 -5.60 -4.87 4.39
N SER A 80 -6.77 -4.59 4.98
CA SER A 80 -8.02 -5.26 4.62
C SER A 80 -8.43 -5.00 3.17
N PHE A 81 -8.30 -3.77 2.68
CA PHE A 81 -8.64 -3.42 1.29
C PHE A 81 -7.73 -4.11 0.29
N GLU A 82 -6.42 -4.13 0.55
CA GLU A 82 -5.43 -4.83 -0.27
C GLU A 82 -5.74 -6.33 -0.34
N GLN A 83 -6.03 -6.96 0.80
CA GLN A 83 -6.39 -8.38 0.86
C GLN A 83 -7.69 -8.69 0.11
N GLN A 84 -8.73 -7.87 0.27
CA GLN A 84 -9.99 -8.06 -0.46
C GLN A 84 -9.81 -7.98 -1.98
N VAL A 85 -8.94 -7.09 -2.48
CA VAL A 85 -8.61 -7.06 -3.92
C VAL A 85 -7.95 -8.36 -4.38
N ILE A 86 -7.05 -8.93 -3.57
CA ILE A 86 -6.40 -10.21 -3.85
C ILE A 86 -7.45 -11.33 -3.90
N ASP A 87 -8.32 -11.41 -2.90
CA ASP A 87 -9.36 -12.44 -2.78
C ASP A 87 -10.32 -12.39 -3.98
N LEU A 88 -10.86 -11.21 -4.28
CA LEU A 88 -11.73 -10.99 -5.44
C LEU A 88 -11.04 -11.32 -6.76
N THR A 89 -9.74 -11.03 -6.89
CA THR A 89 -8.96 -11.42 -8.08
C THR A 89 -8.85 -12.93 -8.19
N ASN A 90 -8.63 -13.63 -7.07
CA ASN A 90 -8.57 -15.09 -7.03
C ASN A 90 -9.93 -15.74 -7.29
N GLU A 91 -11.05 -15.13 -6.87
CA GLU A 91 -12.39 -15.57 -7.26
C GLU A 91 -12.60 -15.49 -8.78
N LYS A 92 -12.18 -14.37 -9.41
CA LYS A 92 -12.22 -14.22 -10.86
C LYS A 92 -11.36 -15.27 -11.57
N ARG A 93 -10.18 -15.58 -11.04
CA ARG A 93 -9.30 -16.64 -11.57
C ARG A 93 -9.92 -18.03 -11.42
N ALA A 94 -10.50 -18.34 -10.26
CA ALA A 94 -11.18 -19.61 -10.00
C ALA A 94 -12.37 -19.81 -10.95
N SER A 95 -13.14 -18.75 -11.26
CA SER A 95 -14.23 -18.79 -12.24
C SER A 95 -13.78 -19.15 -13.67
N ARG A 96 -12.46 -19.09 -13.94
CA ARG A 96 -11.83 -19.48 -15.21
C ARG A 96 -10.95 -20.72 -15.09
N GLY A 97 -11.05 -21.47 -13.99
CA GLY A 97 -10.28 -22.69 -13.75
C GLY A 97 -8.78 -22.47 -13.51
N LEU A 98 -8.37 -21.24 -13.19
CA LEU A 98 -6.97 -20.91 -12.91
C LEU A 98 -6.65 -21.08 -11.43
N LYS A 99 -5.40 -21.47 -11.14
CA LYS A 99 -4.88 -21.52 -9.77
C LYS A 99 -4.90 -20.13 -9.12
N PRO A 100 -5.22 -20.04 -7.82
CA PRO A 100 -5.13 -18.79 -7.08
C PRO A 100 -3.66 -18.32 -7.03
N LEU A 101 -3.48 -17.01 -7.01
CA LEU A 101 -2.19 -16.35 -6.79
C LEU A 101 -1.92 -16.27 -5.29
N ASN A 102 -0.67 -16.48 -4.90
CA ASN A 102 -0.24 -16.32 -3.52
C ASN A 102 -0.12 -14.84 -3.17
N ALA A 103 -0.73 -14.42 -2.06
CA ALA A 103 -0.54 -13.07 -1.55
C ALA A 103 0.93 -12.87 -1.13
N ASN A 104 1.55 -11.81 -1.65
CA ASN A 104 2.96 -11.51 -1.41
C ASN A 104 3.10 -10.11 -0.81
N TRP A 105 3.35 -10.05 0.50
CA TRP A 105 3.40 -8.78 1.25
C TRP A 105 4.56 -7.87 0.81
N GLU A 106 5.69 -8.44 0.37
CA GLU A 106 6.81 -7.66 -0.17
C GLU A 106 6.40 -6.99 -1.48
N LEU A 107 5.66 -7.71 -2.34
CA LEU A 107 5.12 -7.16 -3.58
C LEU A 107 4.02 -6.13 -3.32
N SER A 108 3.14 -6.35 -2.33
CA SER A 108 2.17 -5.34 -1.87
C SER A 108 2.86 -4.08 -1.38
N ARG A 109 3.99 -4.21 -0.70
CA ARG A 109 4.83 -3.06 -0.32
C ARG A 109 5.29 -2.28 -1.55
N VAL A 110 5.83 -2.93 -2.58
CA VAL A 110 6.22 -2.24 -3.83
C VAL A 110 5.01 -1.55 -4.49
N ALA A 111 3.88 -2.24 -4.58
CA ALA A 111 2.65 -1.71 -5.14
C ALA A 111 2.15 -0.46 -4.38
N ARG A 112 2.30 -0.41 -3.05
CA ARG A 112 1.97 0.78 -2.25
C ARG A 112 2.89 1.94 -2.53
N TYR A 113 4.20 1.72 -2.60
CA TYR A 113 5.14 2.77 -2.99
C TYR A 113 4.79 3.34 -4.36
N LYS A 114 4.39 2.48 -5.31
CA LYS A 114 3.90 2.92 -6.62
C LYS A 114 2.61 3.75 -6.52
N SER A 115 1.61 3.32 -5.75
CA SER A 115 0.38 4.10 -5.52
C SER A 115 0.65 5.44 -4.83
N GLN A 116 1.54 5.46 -3.84
CA GLN A 116 1.93 6.67 -3.11
C GLN A 116 2.70 7.65 -3.99
N ASP A 117 3.57 7.13 -4.85
CA ASP A 117 4.30 7.92 -5.83
C ASP A 117 3.34 8.60 -6.83
N MET A 118 2.37 7.87 -7.36
CA MET A 118 1.31 8.44 -8.20
C MET A 118 0.53 9.54 -7.47
N ALA A 119 0.16 9.30 -6.21
CA ALA A 119 -0.55 10.28 -5.39
C ALA A 119 0.26 11.55 -5.12
N ASN A 120 1.53 11.39 -4.72
CA ASN A 120 2.41 12.50 -4.34
C ASN A 120 2.81 13.36 -5.54
N ASN A 121 3.17 12.70 -6.64
CA ASN A 121 3.68 13.36 -7.83
C ASN A 121 2.56 13.68 -8.85
N LYS A 122 1.30 13.44 -8.49
CA LYS A 122 0.09 13.80 -9.26
C LYS A 122 0.15 13.31 -10.71
N TYR A 123 0.53 12.05 -10.91
CA TYR A 123 0.60 11.42 -12.23
C TYR A 123 -0.15 10.08 -12.23
N PHE A 124 -0.55 9.64 -13.42
CA PHE A 124 -1.16 8.33 -13.62
C PHE A 124 -0.55 7.64 -14.84
N SER A 125 0.45 6.79 -14.59
CA SER A 125 1.22 6.09 -15.63
C SER A 125 1.88 4.86 -15.03
N HIS A 126 2.12 3.83 -15.84
CA HIS A 126 2.94 2.69 -15.45
C HIS A 126 4.37 3.13 -15.10
N THR A 127 4.96 4.03 -15.89
CA THR A 127 6.32 4.54 -15.64
C THR A 127 6.31 5.63 -14.57
N SER A 128 7.01 5.38 -13.48
CA SER A 128 7.26 6.36 -12.41
C SER A 128 8.37 7.34 -12.82
N PRO A 129 8.18 8.65 -12.58
CA PRO A 129 9.26 9.64 -12.72
C PRO A 129 10.35 9.49 -11.65
N THR A 130 10.03 8.88 -10.50
CA THR A 130 10.95 8.68 -9.38
C THR A 130 11.66 7.34 -9.43
N TYR A 131 10.95 6.28 -9.81
CA TYR A 131 11.43 4.90 -9.72
C TYR A 131 11.54 4.17 -11.06
N GLY A 132 11.13 4.79 -12.17
CA GLY A 132 11.14 4.17 -13.50
C GLY A 132 10.01 3.15 -13.70
N SER A 133 10.28 2.08 -14.45
CA SER A 133 9.27 1.04 -14.72
C SER A 133 8.90 0.28 -13.44
N PRO A 134 7.67 -0.27 -13.34
CA PRO A 134 7.28 -1.07 -12.16
C PRO A 134 8.14 -2.32 -12.00
N PHE A 135 8.67 -2.83 -13.12
CA PHE A 135 9.59 -3.96 -13.17
C PHE A 135 10.96 -3.63 -12.54
N ASN A 136 11.43 -2.40 -12.71
CA ASN A 136 12.62 -1.90 -12.02
C ASN A 136 12.33 -1.69 -10.54
N MET A 137 11.15 -1.19 -10.18
CA MET A 137 10.73 -1.07 -8.77
C MET A 137 10.80 -2.41 -8.05
N ILE A 138 10.17 -3.46 -8.61
CA ILE A 138 10.16 -4.80 -8.02
C ILE A 138 11.60 -5.30 -7.79
N LYS A 139 12.50 -5.13 -8.78
CA LYS A 139 13.93 -5.51 -8.67
C LYS A 139 14.68 -4.68 -7.62
N ASN A 140 14.48 -3.37 -7.59
CA ASN A 140 15.16 -2.46 -6.67
C ASN A 140 14.77 -2.71 -5.21
N PHE A 141 13.56 -3.23 -4.98
CA PHE A 141 13.11 -3.70 -3.67
C PHE A 141 13.61 -5.11 -3.32
N GLY A 142 14.47 -5.70 -4.16
CA GLY A 142 15.11 -7.00 -3.93
C GLY A 142 14.28 -8.21 -4.33
N ILE A 143 13.10 -8.02 -4.94
CA ILE A 143 12.21 -9.12 -5.33
C ILE A 143 12.65 -9.68 -6.69
N LYS A 144 12.96 -10.97 -6.72
CA LYS A 144 13.29 -11.71 -7.94
C LYS A 144 12.03 -12.26 -8.59
N TYR A 145 11.98 -12.24 -9.92
CA TYR A 145 10.89 -12.80 -10.72
C TYR A 145 11.37 -13.17 -12.13
N ARG A 146 10.63 -14.05 -12.80
CA ARG A 146 10.83 -14.45 -14.21
C ARG A 146 9.99 -13.62 -15.17
N SER A 147 8.76 -13.31 -14.79
CA SER A 147 7.84 -12.42 -15.49
C SER A 147 7.02 -11.61 -14.49
N ALA A 148 6.54 -10.44 -14.91
CA ALA A 148 5.76 -9.55 -14.06
C ALA A 148 4.72 -8.75 -14.87
N GLY A 149 3.67 -8.30 -14.20
CA GLY A 149 2.62 -7.46 -14.77
C GLY A 149 2.10 -6.44 -13.77
N GLU A 150 1.45 -5.39 -14.26
CA GLU A 150 0.87 -4.33 -13.44
C GLU A 150 -0.51 -3.91 -13.97
N ASN A 151 -1.44 -3.74 -13.05
CA ASN A 151 -2.66 -2.99 -13.24
C ASN A 151 -2.64 -1.78 -12.30
N ILE A 152 -2.99 -0.59 -12.81
CA ILE A 152 -3.14 0.64 -12.00
C ILE A 152 -4.56 1.19 -12.15
N ALA A 153 -5.05 1.84 -11.11
CA ALA A 153 -6.32 2.56 -11.14
C ALA A 153 -6.30 3.73 -10.14
N TYR A 154 -7.20 4.69 -10.33
CA TYR A 154 -7.45 5.73 -9.33
C TYR A 154 -8.93 6.10 -9.30
N GLY A 155 -9.42 6.52 -8.14
CA GLY A 155 -10.78 7.03 -7.92
C GLY A 155 -11.81 5.99 -7.47
N GLN A 156 -11.58 4.69 -7.64
CA GLN A 156 -12.46 3.64 -7.12
C GLN A 156 -12.38 3.60 -5.60
N ARG A 157 -13.53 3.58 -4.91
CA ARG A 157 -13.58 3.74 -3.45
C ARG A 157 -13.55 2.42 -2.70
N THR A 158 -13.77 1.30 -3.37
CA THR A 158 -13.83 -0.02 -2.73
C THR A 158 -13.05 -1.08 -3.52
N PRO A 159 -12.60 -2.15 -2.84
CA PRO A 159 -11.97 -3.31 -3.49
C PRO A 159 -12.81 -3.88 -4.65
N ALA A 160 -14.12 -4.04 -4.44
CA ALA A 160 -15.03 -4.53 -5.46
C ALA A 160 -15.10 -3.61 -6.69
N GLN A 161 -15.12 -2.29 -6.48
CA GLN A 161 -15.14 -1.32 -7.59
C GLN A 161 -13.86 -1.39 -8.43
N VAL A 162 -12.69 -1.44 -7.79
CA VAL A 162 -11.42 -1.48 -8.54
C VAL A 162 -11.22 -2.79 -9.29
N VAL A 163 -11.55 -3.93 -8.67
CA VAL A 163 -11.47 -5.24 -9.33
C VAL A 163 -12.45 -5.33 -10.50
N ASN A 164 -13.67 -4.80 -10.37
CA ASN A 164 -14.62 -4.76 -11.47
C ASN A 164 -14.13 -3.85 -12.63
N SER A 165 -13.53 -2.69 -12.31
CA SER A 165 -12.94 -1.81 -13.31
C SER A 165 -11.81 -2.50 -14.09
N TRP A 166 -10.88 -3.18 -13.41
CA TRP A 166 -9.84 -3.96 -14.08
C TRP A 166 -10.40 -5.12 -14.87
N TRP A 167 -11.39 -5.84 -14.33
CA TRP A 167 -12.03 -6.96 -15.01
C TRP A 167 -12.72 -6.55 -16.31
N ASN A 168 -13.26 -5.34 -16.39
CA ASN A 168 -13.93 -4.84 -17.59
C ASN A 168 -12.96 -4.26 -18.63
N SER A 169 -11.68 -4.08 -18.31
CA SER A 169 -10.63 -3.69 -19.26
C SER A 169 -9.90 -4.92 -19.80
N ALA A 170 -9.84 -5.07 -21.13
CA ALA A 170 -9.22 -6.24 -21.74
C ALA A 170 -7.75 -6.43 -21.34
N GLY A 171 -6.95 -5.35 -21.33
CA GLY A 171 -5.54 -5.40 -20.94
C GLY A 171 -5.36 -5.75 -19.46
N HIS A 172 -6.12 -5.12 -18.57
CA HIS A 172 -6.01 -5.40 -17.13
C HIS A 172 -6.51 -6.81 -16.77
N ARG A 173 -7.60 -7.26 -17.40
CA ARG A 173 -8.12 -8.61 -17.25
C ARG A 173 -7.14 -9.67 -17.74
N ALA A 174 -6.40 -9.40 -18.81
CA ALA A 174 -5.37 -10.32 -19.30
C ALA A 174 -4.26 -10.55 -18.26
N ASN A 175 -3.85 -9.52 -17.51
CA ASN A 175 -2.91 -9.68 -16.39
C ASN A 175 -3.49 -10.57 -15.28
N MET A 176 -4.75 -10.31 -14.86
CA MET A 176 -5.41 -11.10 -13.82
C MET A 176 -5.56 -12.59 -14.19
N LEU A 177 -5.74 -12.89 -15.48
CA LEU A 177 -5.93 -14.25 -16.00
C LEU A 177 -4.65 -14.91 -16.53
N ASN A 178 -3.49 -14.25 -16.43
CA ASN A 178 -2.25 -14.86 -16.90
C ASN A 178 -1.88 -16.04 -15.98
N ALA A 179 -1.80 -17.23 -16.57
CA ALA A 179 -1.54 -18.48 -15.85
C ALA A 179 -0.06 -18.62 -15.41
N ASN A 180 0.85 -17.83 -15.98
CA ASN A 180 2.27 -17.87 -15.61
C ASN A 180 2.56 -17.20 -14.27
N TYR A 181 1.71 -16.27 -13.83
CA TYR A 181 1.89 -15.61 -12.54
C TYR A 181 1.54 -16.55 -11.38
N THR A 182 2.34 -16.46 -10.32
CA THR A 182 2.24 -17.28 -9.12
C THR A 182 1.90 -16.47 -7.87
N ASP A 183 2.21 -15.17 -7.90
CA ASP A 183 2.08 -14.28 -6.75
C ASP A 183 1.44 -12.96 -7.17
N ILE A 184 0.79 -12.32 -6.21
CA ILE A 184 0.12 -11.02 -6.34
C ILE A 184 0.44 -10.13 -5.13
N GLY A 185 0.65 -8.85 -5.40
CA GLY A 185 0.72 -7.81 -4.39
C GLY A 185 -0.19 -6.66 -4.77
N VAL A 186 -0.88 -6.07 -3.80
CA VAL A 186 -1.79 -4.94 -4.01
C VAL A 186 -1.37 -3.80 -3.09
N GLY A 187 -1.40 -2.58 -3.62
CA GLY A 187 -1.13 -1.38 -2.87
C GLY A 187 -2.23 -0.33 -3.01
N TYR A 188 -2.75 0.13 -1.87
CA TYR A 188 -3.80 1.14 -1.80
C TYR A 188 -3.33 2.40 -1.06
N VAL A 189 -3.66 3.57 -1.62
CA VAL A 189 -3.48 4.87 -0.97
C VAL A 189 -4.81 5.61 -0.97
N ALA A 190 -5.34 5.86 0.23
CA ALA A 190 -6.67 6.46 0.42
C ALA A 190 -6.76 7.89 -0.13
N ASN A 191 -5.69 8.67 -0.02
CA ASN A 191 -5.65 10.02 -0.58
C ASN A 191 -5.69 9.95 -2.12
N GLY A 192 -6.87 10.24 -2.70
CA GLY A 192 -7.13 10.13 -4.14
C GLY A 192 -7.52 8.71 -4.61
N ASN A 193 -7.60 7.74 -3.70
CA ASN A 193 -7.92 6.34 -3.98
C ASN A 193 -7.05 5.74 -5.10
N TYR A 194 -5.73 5.73 -4.93
CA TYR A 194 -4.81 5.12 -5.88
C TYR A 194 -4.63 3.64 -5.57
N TRP A 195 -4.69 2.83 -6.63
CA TRP A 195 -4.58 1.38 -6.56
C TRP A 195 -3.52 0.89 -7.53
N THR A 196 -2.68 -0.02 -7.05
CA THR A 196 -1.74 -0.76 -7.88
C THR A 196 -1.89 -2.23 -7.56
N GLN A 197 -1.99 -3.06 -8.59
CA GLN A 197 -1.99 -4.51 -8.50
C GLN A 197 -0.82 -5.02 -9.32
N MET A 198 0.15 -5.64 -8.66
CA MET A 198 1.34 -6.21 -9.28
C MET A 198 1.27 -7.74 -9.24
N PHE A 199 1.75 -8.35 -10.31
CA PHE A 199 1.83 -9.78 -10.48
C PHE A 199 3.26 -10.20 -10.75
N ILE A 200 3.69 -11.34 -10.22
CA ILE A 200 4.97 -11.94 -10.58
C ILE A 200 4.85 -13.45 -10.78
N GLN A 201 5.74 -13.99 -11.60
CA GLN A 201 6.12 -15.38 -11.59
C GLN A 201 7.45 -15.50 -10.83
N LYS A 202 7.47 -16.26 -9.73
CA LYS A 202 8.71 -16.57 -9.00
C LYS A 202 9.61 -17.54 -9.77
#